data_AF-A0A924V0T0-F1
#
_entry.id   AF-A0A924V0T0-F1
#
_cell.length_a   1.000
_cell.length_b   1.000
_cell.length_c   1.000
_cell.angle_alpha   90.00
_cell.angle_beta   90.00
_cell.angle_gamma   90.00
#
_symmetry.space_group_name_H-M   'P 1'
#
loop_
_entity.id
_entity.type
_entity.pdbx_description
1 polymer ?
#
loop_
_entity_poly.entity_id
_entity_poly.type
_entity_poly.pdbx_seq_one_letter_code
_entity_poly.pdbx_strand_id
1 'polypeptide(L)'
;MSALLFFDNDRFKEINDTYGHAAGDFVLTQTSVRLQSRLRQKDFLARLDGDEFAAILPQIGDAKNAIGVAESILKTLNDPIYLPSGQRLFIHLSIGIALSSNCATPAQLLAKADAAMYNAKRIPHNSWYLADELS
;
A
#
# COMPACT_ATOMS: atom_id res chain seq x y z
N MET A 1 1.73 16.03 12.89
CA MET A 1 0.63 15.27 12.25
C MET A 1 1.07 13.85 11.95
N SER A 2 0.13 12.99 11.61
CA SER A 2 0.36 11.61 11.15
C SER A 2 -0.16 11.45 9.72
N ALA A 3 0.28 10.40 9.02
CA ALA A 3 -0.31 9.98 7.74
C ALA A 3 -0.83 8.55 7.85
N LEU A 4 -1.86 8.24 7.08
CA LEU A 4 -2.33 6.88 6.83
C LEU A 4 -2.07 6.56 5.35
N LEU A 5 -1.40 5.44 5.10
CA LEU A 5 -1.23 4.86 3.78
C LEU A 5 -2.15 3.65 3.69
N PHE A 6 -2.95 3.55 2.63
CA PHE A 6 -3.79 2.40 2.30
C PHE A 6 -3.22 1.74 1.06
N PHE A 7 -3.13 0.41 1.05
CA PHE A 7 -2.48 -0.36 -0.01
C PHE A 7 -3.44 -1.44 -0.52
N ASP A 8 -3.41 -1.70 -1.83
CA ASP A 8 -4.14 -2.77 -2.50
C ASP A 8 -3.24 -3.40 -3.58
N ASN A 9 -3.24 -4.74 -3.69
CA ASN A 9 -2.44 -5.43 -4.69
C ASN A 9 -3.23 -5.52 -6.00
N ASP A 10 -2.77 -4.80 -7.03
CA ASP A 10 -3.48 -4.76 -8.29
C ASP A 10 -3.62 -6.16 -8.89
N ARG A 11 -4.85 -6.52 -9.24
CA ARG A 11 -5.19 -7.81 -9.86
C ARG A 11 -4.79 -9.03 -9.03
N PHE A 12 -4.78 -8.92 -7.70
CA PHE A 12 -4.45 -10.05 -6.83
C PHE A 12 -5.31 -11.31 -7.08
N LYS A 13 -6.59 -11.12 -7.45
CA LYS A 13 -7.46 -12.24 -7.85
C LYS A 13 -6.90 -13.02 -9.06
N GLU A 14 -6.33 -12.33 -10.06
CA GLU A 14 -5.73 -13.00 -11.24
C GLU A 14 -4.52 -13.85 -10.83
N ILE A 15 -3.77 -13.45 -9.80
CA ILE A 15 -2.68 -14.25 -9.23
C ILE A 15 -3.24 -15.55 -8.64
N ASN A 16 -4.29 -15.46 -7.82
CA ASN A 16 -4.93 -16.65 -7.24
C ASN A 16 -5.52 -17.57 -8.30
N ASP A 17 -6.23 -17.00 -9.27
CA ASP A 17 -6.90 -17.77 -10.32
C ASP A 17 -5.87 -18.45 -11.26
N THR A 18 -4.68 -17.85 -11.44
CA THR A 18 -3.61 -18.39 -12.33
C THR A 18 -2.64 -19.35 -11.62
N TYR A 19 -2.24 -19.02 -10.38
CA TYR A 19 -1.16 -19.72 -9.67
C TYR A 19 -1.62 -20.44 -8.40
N GLY A 20 -2.91 -20.31 -8.04
CA GLY A 20 -3.52 -20.90 -6.86
C GLY A 20 -3.35 -20.06 -5.59
N HIS A 21 -4.21 -20.33 -4.61
CA HIS A 21 -4.23 -19.60 -3.33
C HIS A 21 -2.91 -19.65 -2.55
N ALA A 22 -2.19 -20.77 -2.59
CA ALA A 22 -0.88 -20.87 -1.93
C ALA A 22 0.15 -19.88 -2.51
N ALA A 23 0.08 -19.59 -3.81
CA ALA A 23 0.92 -18.57 -4.43
C ALA A 23 0.46 -17.16 -4.00
N GLY A 24 -0.84 -16.93 -3.90
CA GLY A 24 -1.40 -15.70 -3.35
C GLY A 24 -0.94 -15.43 -1.92
N ASP A 25 -1.02 -16.42 -1.03
CA ASP A 25 -0.56 -16.30 0.36
C ASP A 25 0.94 -15.99 0.44
N PHE A 26 1.74 -16.59 -0.43
CA PHE A 26 3.16 -16.29 -0.54
C PHE A 26 3.39 -14.85 -1.01
N VAL A 27 2.65 -14.39 -2.03
CA VAL A 27 2.71 -13.00 -2.50
C VAL A 27 2.35 -12.03 -1.39
N LEU A 28 1.27 -12.26 -0.64
CA LEU A 28 0.88 -11.40 0.49
C LEU A 28 1.94 -11.35 1.58
N THR A 29 2.57 -12.48 1.87
CA THR A 29 3.68 -12.56 2.82
C THR A 29 4.85 -11.70 2.33
N GLN A 30 5.25 -11.82 1.07
CA GLN A 30 6.33 -11.01 0.49
C GLN A 30 5.98 -9.52 0.42
N THR A 31 4.73 -9.18 0.07
CA THR A 31 4.24 -7.80 0.11
C THR A 31 4.37 -7.24 1.52
N SER A 32 3.95 -7.98 2.56
CA SER A 32 4.08 -7.53 3.95
C SER A 32 5.54 -7.26 4.36
N VAL A 33 6.48 -8.11 3.94
CA VAL A 33 7.92 -7.94 4.21
C VAL A 33 8.45 -6.70 3.51
N ARG A 34 8.06 -6.47 2.24
CA ARG A 34 8.46 -5.29 1.47
C ARG A 34 7.93 -4.00 2.10
N LEU A 35 6.67 -3.98 2.52
CA LEU A 35 6.06 -2.86 3.24
C LEU A 35 6.83 -2.58 4.54
N GLN A 36 7.01 -3.59 5.40
CA GLN A 36 7.71 -3.43 6.68
C GLN A 36 9.15 -2.94 6.50
N SER A 37 9.86 -3.35 5.45
CA SER A 37 11.25 -2.94 5.19
C SER A 37 11.44 -1.43 4.97
N ARG A 38 10.35 -0.71 4.65
CA ARG A 38 10.35 0.74 4.41
C ARG A 38 9.72 1.54 5.54
N LEU A 39 9.15 0.87 6.53
CA LEU A 39 8.55 1.48 7.69
C LEU A 39 9.57 1.59 8.82
N ARG A 40 9.48 2.68 9.58
CA ARG A 40 10.29 2.89 10.79
C ARG A 40 9.71 2.08 11.94
N GLN A 41 10.51 1.85 12.98
CA GLN A 41 10.07 1.11 14.18
C GLN A 41 8.80 1.67 14.84
N LYS A 42 8.57 2.99 14.74
CA LYS A 42 7.39 3.67 15.29
C LYS A 42 6.18 3.67 14.37
N ASP A 43 6.36 3.28 13.12
CA ASP A 43 5.28 3.17 12.14
C ASP A 43 4.55 1.85 12.38
N PHE A 44 3.25 1.81 12.11
CA PHE A 44 2.42 0.64 12.33
C PHE A 44 1.87 0.13 11.00
N LEU A 45 1.92 -1.18 10.75
CA LEU A 45 1.35 -1.82 9.56
C LEU A 45 0.32 -2.85 9.99
N ALA A 46 -0.84 -2.85 9.33
CA ALA A 46 -1.87 -3.86 9.49
C ALA A 46 -2.32 -4.38 8.12
N ARG A 47 -2.75 -5.65 8.08
CA ARG A 47 -3.55 -6.19 6.98
C ARG A 47 -5.02 -6.06 7.37
N LEU A 48 -5.84 -5.48 6.51
CA LEU A 48 -7.23 -5.18 6.83
C LEU A 48 -8.15 -6.32 6.41
N ASP A 49 -8.09 -6.70 5.15
CA ASP A 49 -8.79 -7.82 4.56
C ASP A 49 -8.02 -8.28 3.31
N GLY A 50 -8.30 -9.48 2.78
CA GLY A 50 -7.83 -9.91 1.46
C GLY A 50 -6.37 -9.54 1.18
N ASP A 51 -6.16 -8.70 0.18
CA ASP A 51 -4.88 -8.14 -0.23
C ASP A 51 -4.67 -6.66 0.15
N GLU A 52 -5.54 -6.14 1.01
CA GLU A 52 -5.52 -4.77 1.50
C GLU A 52 -4.69 -4.62 2.78
N PHE A 53 -3.87 -3.56 2.81
CA PHE A 53 -3.07 -3.20 3.97
C PHE A 53 -3.27 -1.73 4.32
N ALA A 54 -2.97 -1.37 5.56
CA ALA A 54 -2.88 0.02 5.98
C ALA A 54 -1.67 0.25 6.89
N ALA A 55 -0.99 1.37 6.70
CA ALA A 55 0.11 1.81 7.56
C ALA A 55 -0.16 3.19 8.16
N ILE A 56 0.13 3.35 9.45
CA ILE A 56 0.08 4.63 10.16
C ILE A 56 1.52 5.12 10.37
N LEU A 57 1.80 6.32 9.88
CA LEU A 57 3.08 7.00 10.01
C LEU A 57 2.96 8.15 11.01
N PRO A 58 3.21 7.92 12.31
CA PRO A 58 3.13 8.98 13.31
C PRO A 58 4.27 9.99 13.14
N GLN A 59 3.97 11.24 13.49
CA GLN A 59 4.96 12.34 13.52
C GLN A 59 5.75 12.42 12.20
N ILE A 60 5.02 12.44 11.07
CA ILE A 60 5.62 12.44 9.73
C ILE A 60 6.14 13.82 9.31
N GLY A 61 5.76 14.88 10.03
CA GLY A 61 6.18 16.25 9.76
C GLY A 61 5.33 16.89 8.67
N ASP A 62 5.56 16.50 7.41
CA ASP A 62 4.88 17.02 6.22
C ASP A 62 4.37 15.90 5.29
N ALA A 63 3.60 16.29 4.26
CA ALA A 63 3.06 15.37 3.26
C ALA A 63 4.15 14.73 2.39
N LYS A 64 5.24 15.46 2.12
CA LYS A 64 6.34 15.00 1.26
C LYS A 64 7.04 13.78 1.86
N ASN A 65 7.17 13.73 3.18
CA ASN A 65 7.71 12.56 3.86
C ASN A 65 6.82 11.33 3.72
N ALA A 66 5.48 11.49 3.76
CA ALA A 66 4.55 10.39 3.52
C ALA A 66 4.62 9.89 2.06
N ILE A 67 4.68 10.82 1.10
CA ILE A 67 4.90 10.51 -0.32
C ILE A 67 6.23 9.77 -0.51
N GLY A 68 7.31 10.24 0.12
CA GLY A 68 8.62 9.60 0.02
C GLY A 68 8.62 8.15 0.54
N VAL A 69 7.85 7.87 1.60
CA VAL A 69 7.65 6.48 2.08
C VAL A 69 6.91 5.66 1.03
N ALA A 70 5.80 6.16 0.48
CA ALA A 70 5.04 5.47 -0.57
C ALA A 70 5.91 5.18 -1.81
N GLU A 71 6.66 6.17 -2.31
CA GLU A 71 7.58 5.99 -3.44
C GLU A 71 8.68 4.97 -3.13
N SER A 72 9.22 4.97 -1.90
CA SER A 72 10.24 4.00 -1.49
C SER A 72 9.68 2.57 -1.45
N ILE A 73 8.40 2.41 -1.07
CA ILE A 73 7.69 1.14 -1.11
C ILE A 73 7.51 0.67 -2.55
N LEU A 74 7.00 1.54 -3.44
CA LEU A 74 6.80 1.20 -4.85
C LEU A 74 8.10 0.77 -5.54
N LYS A 75 9.24 1.38 -5.18
CA LYS A 75 10.56 0.97 -5.69
C LYS A 75 10.92 -0.46 -5.33
N THR A 76 10.47 -0.99 -4.19
CA THR A 76 10.71 -2.40 -3.82
C THR A 76 9.96 -3.40 -4.71
N LEU A 77 8.92 -2.93 -5.40
CA LEU A 77 8.09 -3.77 -6.27
C LEU A 77 8.70 -3.96 -7.67
N ASN A 78 9.78 -3.24 -7.99
CA ASN A 78 10.53 -3.43 -9.22
C ASN A 78 11.24 -4.80 -9.26
N ASP A 79 11.55 -5.36 -8.09
CA ASP A 79 12.11 -6.69 -7.98
C ASP A 79 10.98 -7.73 -8.03
N PRO A 80 11.09 -8.80 -8.85
CA PRO A 80 10.06 -9.82 -8.90
C PRO A 80 10.01 -10.63 -7.60
N ILE A 81 8.85 -11.22 -7.32
CA ILE A 81 8.67 -12.27 -6.32
C ILE A 81 8.95 -13.61 -7.00
N TYR A 82 9.89 -14.38 -6.45
CA TYR A 82 10.13 -15.75 -6.89
C TYR A 82 9.27 -16.69 -6.06
N LEU A 83 8.28 -17.30 -6.71
CA LEU A 83 7.42 -18.31 -6.08
C LEU A 83 8.24 -19.56 -5.72
N PRO A 84 7.80 -20.35 -4.71
CA PRO A 84 8.40 -21.65 -4.41
C PRO A 84 8.42 -22.62 -5.60
N SER A 85 7.53 -22.43 -6.59
CA SER A 85 7.50 -23.18 -7.85
C SER A 85 8.63 -22.82 -8.82
N GLY A 86 9.41 -21.76 -8.54
CA GLY A 86 10.46 -21.22 -9.41
C GLY A 86 9.98 -20.18 -10.41
N GLN A 87 8.67 -19.92 -10.50
CA GLN A 87 8.12 -18.85 -11.34
C GLN A 87 8.42 -17.48 -10.75
N ARG A 88 8.66 -16.48 -11.62
CA ARG A 88 8.82 -15.08 -11.21
C ARG A 88 7.54 -14.30 -11.48
N LEU A 89 7.11 -13.50 -10.51
CA LEU A 89 5.93 -12.66 -10.58
C LEU A 89 6.28 -11.20 -10.34
N PHE A 90 5.78 -10.32 -11.20
CA PHE A 90 5.75 -8.89 -10.94
C PHE A 90 4.38 -8.55 -10.37
N ILE A 91 4.38 -7.86 -9.23
CA ILE A 91 3.16 -7.37 -8.60
C ILE A 91 3.14 -5.85 -8.68
N HIS A 92 1.93 -5.32 -8.72
CA HIS A 92 1.69 -3.89 -8.66
C HIS A 92 0.90 -3.55 -7.41
N LEU A 93 1.13 -2.34 -6.89
CA LEU A 93 0.47 -1.86 -5.69
C LEU A 93 -0.04 -0.45 -5.94
N SER A 94 -1.29 -0.24 -5.57
CA SER A 94 -1.93 1.06 -5.54
C SER A 94 -1.91 1.61 -4.12
N ILE A 95 -1.43 2.84 -3.93
CA ILE A 95 -1.26 3.44 -2.60
C ILE A 95 -2.09 4.71 -2.47
N GLY A 96 -3.02 4.74 -1.52
CA GLY A 96 -3.73 5.95 -1.10
C GLY A 96 -3.10 6.56 0.13
N ILE A 97 -2.85 7.86 0.13
CA ILE A 97 -2.20 8.57 1.24
C ILE A 97 -3.20 9.58 1.79
N ALA A 98 -3.43 9.62 3.10
CA ALA A 98 -4.22 10.67 3.74
C ALA A 98 -3.51 11.24 4.97
N LEU A 99 -3.66 12.55 5.19
CA LEU A 99 -3.03 13.27 6.29
C LEU A 99 -4.02 13.47 7.42
N SER A 100 -3.60 13.17 8.66
CA SER A 100 -4.45 13.33 9.84
C SER A 100 -4.82 14.80 10.11
N SER A 101 -4.05 15.75 9.57
CA SER A 101 -4.37 17.19 9.66
C SER A 101 -5.63 17.57 8.90
N ASN A 102 -6.02 16.78 7.90
CA ASN A 102 -7.14 17.09 6.99
C ASN A 102 -8.40 16.30 7.34
N CYS A 103 -8.45 15.71 8.54
CA CYS A 103 -9.49 14.78 8.98
C CYS A 103 -9.86 15.04 10.45
N ALA A 104 -11.16 15.05 10.77
CA ALA A 104 -11.64 15.24 12.14
C ALA A 104 -11.68 13.92 12.94
N THR A 105 -11.76 12.77 12.26
CA THR A 105 -11.88 11.45 12.91
C THR A 105 -10.99 10.39 12.24
N PRO A 106 -10.63 9.31 12.96
CA PRO A 106 -9.93 8.17 12.36
C PRO A 106 -10.71 7.52 11.21
N ALA A 107 -12.04 7.47 11.30
CA ALA A 107 -12.89 6.94 10.23
C ALA A 107 -12.81 7.79 8.96
N GLN A 108 -12.79 9.13 9.08
CA GLN A 108 -12.58 10.02 7.94
C GLN A 108 -11.18 9.85 7.34
N LEU A 109 -10.16 9.68 8.17
CA LEU A 109 -8.79 9.44 7.71
C LEU A 109 -8.68 8.16 6.89
N LEU A 110 -9.28 7.07 7.36
CA LEU A 110 -9.32 5.80 6.64
C LEU A 110 -10.07 5.93 5.32
N ALA A 111 -11.28 6.52 5.35
CA ALA A 111 -12.11 6.70 4.15
C ALA A 111 -11.43 7.58 3.08
N LYS A 112 -10.69 8.63 3.48
CA LYS A 112 -9.93 9.45 2.54
C LYS A 112 -8.75 8.69 1.92
N ALA A 113 -8.05 7.87 2.71
CA ALA A 113 -6.94 7.07 2.19
C ALA A 113 -7.44 6.00 1.22
N ASP A 114 -8.56 5.33 1.54
CA ASP A 114 -9.20 4.36 0.67
C ASP A 114 -9.64 5.00 -0.67
N ALA A 115 -10.34 6.14 -0.62
CA ALA A 115 -10.73 6.88 -1.82
C ALA A 115 -9.53 7.33 -2.67
N ALA A 116 -8.42 7.72 -2.04
CA ALA A 116 -7.18 8.03 -2.73
C ALA A 116 -6.56 6.78 -3.36
N MET A 117 -6.55 5.63 -2.66
CA MET A 117 -6.07 4.36 -3.21
C MET A 117 -6.88 3.97 -4.45
N TYR A 118 -8.20 4.13 -4.41
CA TYR A 118 -9.04 3.88 -5.56
C TYR A 118 -8.68 4.78 -6.76
N ASN A 119 -8.31 6.04 -6.53
CA ASN A 119 -7.78 6.91 -7.59
C ASN A 119 -6.42 6.44 -8.12
N ALA A 120 -5.54 5.96 -7.25
CA ALA A 120 -4.27 5.36 -7.65
C ALA A 120 -4.51 4.12 -8.54
N LYS A 121 -5.48 3.27 -8.20
CA LYS A 121 -5.83 2.04 -8.94
C LYS A 121 -6.31 2.26 -10.38
N ARG A 122 -6.70 3.50 -10.71
CA ARG A 122 -7.07 3.89 -12.09
C ARG A 122 -5.86 4.24 -12.95
N ILE A 123 -4.69 4.45 -12.35
CA ILE A 123 -3.43 4.70 -13.03
C ILE A 123 -2.82 3.33 -13.37
N PRO A 124 -2.43 3.08 -14.63
CA PRO A 124 -1.73 1.85 -14.98
C PRO A 124 -0.40 1.77 -14.20
N HIS A 125 -0.14 0.63 -13.58
CA HIS A 125 1.09 0.31 -12.82
C HIS A 125 1.18 0.91 -11.40
N ASN A 126 2.29 0.60 -10.72
CA ASN A 126 2.68 1.11 -9.41
C ASN A 126 2.43 2.62 -9.29
N SER A 127 1.50 3.00 -8.43
CA SER A 127 1.10 4.40 -8.30
C SER A 127 0.72 4.74 -6.87
N TRP A 128 0.76 6.03 -6.58
CA TRP A 128 0.27 6.58 -5.33
C TRP A 128 -0.63 7.78 -5.63
N TYR A 129 -1.56 8.05 -4.73
CA TYR A 129 -2.39 9.24 -4.76
C TYR A 129 -2.46 9.85 -3.37
N LEU A 130 -2.17 11.15 -3.26
CA LEU A 130 -2.36 11.90 -2.03
C LEU A 130 -3.78 12.43 -1.98
N ALA A 131 -4.49 12.15 -0.90
CA ALA A 131 -5.77 12.75 -0.56
C ALA A 131 -5.56 14.23 -0.20
N ASP A 132 -5.34 15.06 -1.22
CA ASP A 132 -5.35 16.51 -1.09
C ASP A 132 -6.74 17.10 -1.34
N GLU A 133 -6.90 18.29 -0.79
CA GLU A 133 -8.10 19.10 -0.57
C GLU A 133 -9.10 19.06 -1.75
N LEU A 134 -10.24 18.40 -1.59
CA LEU A 134 -11.45 18.90 -2.23
C LEU A 134 -11.81 20.19 -1.50
N SER A 135 -11.24 21.31 -1.97
CA SER A 135 -11.91 22.61 -1.94
C SER A 135 -13.02 22.62 -2.98
#